data_AF-A0A838VQK8-F1
#
_entry.id   AF-A0A838VQK8-F1
#
_cell.length_a   1.000
_cell.length_b   1.000
_cell.length_c   1.000
_cell.angle_alpha   90.00
_cell.angle_beta   90.00
_cell.angle_gamma   90.00
#
_symmetry.space_group_name_H-M   'P 1'
#
loop_
_entity.id
_entity.type
_entity.pdbx_description
1 polymer ?
#
loop_
_entity_poly.entity_id
_entity_poly.type
_entity_poly.pdbx_seq_one_letter_code
_entity_poly.pdbx_strand_id
1 'polypeptide(L)'
;YSSDVEQHFLELAQTFHQAYLDRLKATGEEDFDGLLQQAVASVTLGETVFRRKSGTGDLKNLRYILIDEYQDFSKLFNRLIEAIREQNPQAQFFCVGDDWQAINGFAGSDLLFYKDFSQFFQPSRKLTISTNYRSAISVVNLSNLLMQGLGTPARAYKTMPGVIDIVDLSAFEPTPKEIENHQGDRLTPAILRLVNKAIYDGKDVVMLSRKNSLPWHVNYGNRQITSRQGTLDNFLELVRSHLPEKHRENVSISTAHKYKGLEKKVVILLDAVPKCYPLLHSDMIFTQIFGDNIERIVDEERRLFYVALTRAVEHLFIITKANNLSPFLEYLQSKTTLCFLNWFDYLPLIGEIKHITVKIRNQIDRGSEGTFNIRTLLKAQGFVWNSQAKIWWRTYLAQNFSIETFFHSSEWCNCAHGIEIQFDDELETMIAMYRIDNGQPSCIINNLL
;
A
#
# COMPACT_ATOMS: atom_id res chain seq x y z
N TYR A 1 19.04 21.10 -32.69
CA TYR A 1 18.95 20.09 -33.76
C TYR A 1 17.98 19.04 -33.26
N SER A 2 16.72 19.10 -33.67
CA SER A 2 15.81 18.00 -33.36
C SER A 2 16.28 16.78 -34.15
N SER A 3 16.32 15.62 -33.53
CA SER A 3 16.62 14.38 -34.27
C SER A 3 15.55 14.14 -35.33
N ASP A 4 15.88 13.49 -36.45
CA ASP A 4 14.90 13.16 -37.51
C ASP A 4 13.65 12.45 -36.93
N VAL A 5 13.82 11.71 -35.82
CA VAL A 5 12.74 11.05 -35.10
C VAL A 5 11.76 12.04 -34.45
N GLU A 6 12.27 13.10 -33.81
CA GLU A 6 11.43 14.14 -33.18
C GLU A 6 10.64 14.91 -34.23
N GLN A 7 11.25 15.20 -35.38
CA GLN A 7 10.56 15.85 -36.49
C GLN A 7 9.41 14.99 -37.01
N HIS A 8 9.67 13.72 -37.33
CA HIS A 8 8.61 12.81 -37.78
C HIS A 8 7.51 12.64 -36.73
N PHE A 9 7.87 12.59 -35.44
CA PHE A 9 6.89 12.54 -34.36
C PHE A 9 5.98 13.77 -34.35
N LEU A 10 6.55 14.98 -34.48
CA LEU A 10 5.78 16.23 -34.51
C LEU A 10 4.87 16.31 -35.74
N GLU A 11 5.35 15.92 -36.91
CA GLU A 11 4.55 15.88 -38.15
C GLU A 11 3.35 14.93 -38.02
N LEU A 12 3.57 13.73 -37.46
CA LEU A 12 2.51 12.77 -37.18
C LEU A 12 1.54 13.31 -36.12
N ALA A 13 2.06 13.83 -35.00
CA ALA A 13 1.24 14.37 -33.92
C ALA A 13 0.35 15.52 -34.41
N GLN A 14 0.88 16.44 -35.23
CA GLN A 14 0.10 17.52 -35.82
C GLN A 14 -1.00 17.00 -36.74
N THR A 15 -0.68 16.01 -37.58
CA THR A 15 -1.64 15.40 -38.51
C THR A 15 -2.78 14.72 -37.76
N PHE A 16 -2.47 13.90 -36.75
CA PHE A 16 -3.48 13.22 -35.92
C PHE A 16 -4.28 14.21 -35.09
N HIS A 17 -3.63 15.22 -34.50
CA HIS A 17 -4.31 16.23 -33.70
C HIS A 17 -5.31 17.02 -34.55
N GLN A 18 -4.96 17.41 -35.79
CA GLN A 18 -5.90 18.08 -36.69
C GLN A 18 -7.08 17.17 -37.04
N ALA A 19 -6.83 15.91 -37.41
CA ALA A 19 -7.89 14.96 -37.72
C ALA A 19 -8.82 14.69 -36.52
N TYR A 20 -8.27 14.69 -35.30
CA TYR A 20 -9.03 14.57 -34.06
C TYR A 20 -9.97 15.77 -33.86
N LEU A 21 -9.44 17.00 -34.00
CA LEU A 21 -10.26 18.22 -33.88
C LEU A 21 -11.35 18.29 -34.96
N ASP A 22 -11.02 17.92 -36.20
CA ASP A 22 -11.99 17.89 -37.30
C ASP A 22 -13.11 16.88 -37.01
N ARG A 23 -12.78 15.73 -36.40
CA ARG A 23 -13.76 14.73 -35.98
C ARG A 23 -14.68 15.27 -34.89
N LEU A 24 -14.13 15.86 -33.81
CA LEU A 24 -14.93 16.45 -32.73
C LEU A 24 -15.93 17.47 -33.28
N LYS A 25 -15.45 18.35 -34.16
CA LYS A 25 -16.29 19.35 -34.83
C LYS A 25 -17.39 18.71 -35.69
N ALA A 26 -17.08 17.64 -36.43
CA ALA A 26 -18.03 16.95 -37.28
C ALA A 26 -19.11 16.18 -36.47
N THR A 27 -18.77 15.67 -35.29
CA THR A 27 -19.70 14.96 -34.40
C THR A 27 -20.45 15.89 -33.45
N GLY A 28 -20.00 17.15 -33.30
CA GLY A 28 -20.53 18.07 -32.31
C GLY A 28 -20.19 17.63 -30.87
N GLU A 29 -19.12 16.85 -30.71
CA GLU A 29 -18.60 16.40 -29.43
C GLU A 29 -17.53 17.37 -28.92
N GLU A 30 -17.30 17.36 -27.61
CA GLU A 30 -16.26 18.15 -26.96
C GLU A 30 -15.49 17.31 -25.95
N ASP A 31 -14.22 17.62 -25.78
CA ASP A 31 -13.41 17.11 -24.69
C ASP A 31 -13.26 18.16 -23.57
N PHE A 32 -12.63 17.76 -22.45
CA PHE A 32 -12.49 18.65 -21.30
C PHE A 32 -11.63 19.89 -21.60
N ASP A 33 -10.61 19.75 -22.43
CA ASP A 33 -9.72 20.87 -22.80
C ASP A 33 -10.44 21.83 -23.75
N GLY A 34 -11.21 21.33 -24.71
CA GLY A 34 -12.06 22.09 -25.62
C GLY A 34 -13.11 22.90 -24.87
N LEU A 35 -13.80 22.30 -23.90
CA LEU A 35 -14.75 23.01 -23.03
C LEU A 35 -14.08 24.16 -22.28
N LEU A 36 -12.86 23.95 -21.77
CA LEU A 36 -12.13 24.99 -21.04
C LEU A 36 -11.62 26.09 -22.00
N GLN A 37 -11.17 25.74 -23.20
CA GLN A 37 -10.79 26.72 -24.23
C GLN A 37 -11.97 27.58 -24.68
N GLN A 38 -13.15 26.99 -24.84
CA GLN A 38 -14.38 27.72 -25.15
C GLN A 38 -14.78 28.65 -24.01
N ALA A 39 -14.72 28.17 -22.77
CA ALA A 39 -14.98 29.01 -21.60
C ALA A 39 -14.04 30.22 -21.56
N VAL A 40 -12.74 30.02 -21.81
CA VAL A 40 -11.77 31.12 -21.93
C VAL A 40 -12.20 32.10 -23.03
N ALA A 41 -12.51 31.62 -24.23
CA ALA A 41 -12.91 32.46 -25.35
C ALA A 41 -14.18 33.28 -25.06
N SER A 42 -15.23 32.64 -24.53
CA SER A 42 -16.48 33.29 -24.13
C SER A 42 -16.23 34.37 -23.08
N VAL A 43 -15.47 34.07 -22.03
CA VAL A 43 -15.18 35.05 -20.97
C VAL A 43 -14.36 36.22 -21.52
N THR A 44 -13.35 35.96 -22.37
CA THR A 44 -12.58 37.02 -23.04
C THR A 44 -13.46 37.91 -23.91
N LEU A 45 -14.48 37.36 -24.58
CA LEU A 45 -15.47 38.12 -25.36
C LEU A 45 -16.48 38.89 -24.48
N GLY A 46 -16.42 38.75 -23.15
CA GLY A 46 -17.28 39.44 -22.20
C GLY A 46 -18.53 38.64 -21.77
N GLU A 47 -18.70 37.42 -22.27
CA GLU A 47 -19.76 36.51 -21.86
C GLU A 47 -19.45 35.96 -20.47
N THR A 48 -20.00 36.63 -19.46
CA THR A 48 -19.65 36.41 -18.04
C THR A 48 -20.79 35.80 -17.23
N VAL A 49 -21.97 35.69 -17.83
CA VAL A 49 -23.16 35.09 -17.21
C VAL A 49 -23.10 33.57 -17.38
N PHE A 50 -23.20 32.84 -16.27
CA PHE A 50 -23.22 31.38 -16.25
C PHE A 50 -24.49 30.83 -15.61
N ARG A 51 -24.85 29.59 -15.98
CA ARG A 51 -26.00 28.87 -15.41
C ARG A 51 -25.52 27.63 -14.66
N ARG A 52 -26.14 27.36 -13.51
CA ARG A 52 -25.92 26.17 -12.68
C ARG A 52 -27.26 25.67 -12.13
N LYS A 53 -27.27 24.49 -11.52
CA LYS A 53 -28.51 23.91 -10.93
C LYS A 53 -29.19 24.83 -9.92
N SER A 54 -28.42 25.62 -9.17
CA SER A 54 -28.91 26.57 -8.17
C SER A 54 -29.26 27.96 -8.73
N GLY A 55 -29.26 28.14 -10.06
CA GLY A 55 -29.67 29.39 -10.72
C GLY A 55 -28.59 29.95 -11.64
N THR A 56 -28.59 31.26 -11.80
CA THR A 56 -27.66 31.98 -12.68
C THR A 56 -26.69 32.81 -11.85
N GLY A 57 -25.50 33.04 -12.39
CA GLY A 57 -24.49 33.92 -11.79
C GLY A 57 -23.78 34.73 -12.86
N ASP A 58 -22.99 35.69 -12.42
CA ASP A 58 -22.17 36.53 -13.28
C ASP A 58 -20.77 36.60 -12.67
N LEU A 59 -19.76 36.25 -13.47
CA LEU A 59 -18.35 36.31 -13.08
C LEU A 59 -17.93 37.73 -12.66
N LYS A 60 -18.56 38.78 -13.20
CA LYS A 60 -18.33 40.19 -12.84
C LYS A 60 -18.74 40.54 -11.41
N ASN A 61 -19.66 39.75 -10.84
CA ASN A 61 -20.19 39.98 -9.49
C ASN A 61 -19.47 39.15 -8.43
N LEU A 62 -18.54 38.27 -8.82
CA LEU A 62 -17.77 37.46 -7.88
C LEU A 62 -16.70 38.31 -7.19
N ARG A 63 -16.86 38.52 -5.88
CA ARG A 63 -15.87 39.26 -5.09
C ARG A 63 -14.70 38.40 -4.63
N TYR A 64 -14.95 37.12 -4.35
CA TYR A 64 -13.96 36.19 -3.82
C TYR A 64 -13.96 34.90 -4.64
N ILE A 65 -12.78 34.52 -5.13
CA ILE A 65 -12.56 33.28 -5.87
C ILE A 65 -11.53 32.46 -5.10
N LEU A 66 -11.95 31.27 -4.65
CA LEU A 66 -11.10 30.34 -3.92
C LEU A 66 -10.67 29.24 -4.87
N ILE A 67 -9.37 28.97 -4.88
CA ILE A 67 -8.76 27.96 -5.73
C ILE A 67 -8.02 26.98 -4.81
N ASP A 68 -8.41 25.72 -4.88
CA ASP A 68 -7.74 24.63 -4.16
C ASP A 68 -6.77 23.88 -5.09
N GLU A 69 -5.82 23.13 -4.52
CA GLU A 69 -4.80 22.36 -5.27
C GLU A 69 -4.09 23.18 -6.36
N TYR A 70 -3.74 24.43 -6.07
CA TYR A 70 -3.17 25.37 -7.04
C TYR A 70 -1.83 24.91 -7.65
N GLN A 71 -1.14 23.96 -7.03
CA GLN A 71 0.06 23.35 -7.58
C GLN A 71 -0.19 22.49 -8.83
N ASP A 72 -1.44 22.03 -9.04
CA ASP A 72 -1.85 21.22 -10.20
C ASP A 72 -2.38 22.07 -11.36
N PHE A 73 -2.15 23.39 -11.35
CA PHE A 73 -2.65 24.30 -12.38
C PHE A 73 -1.94 24.11 -13.72
N SER A 74 -2.73 24.04 -14.80
CA SER A 74 -2.23 24.05 -16.17
C SER A 74 -2.24 25.45 -16.78
N LYS A 75 -1.53 25.62 -17.90
CA LYS A 75 -1.54 26.87 -18.67
C LYS A 75 -2.96 27.27 -19.12
N LEU A 76 -3.80 26.28 -19.44
CA LEU A 76 -5.16 26.53 -19.89
C LEU A 76 -6.05 27.05 -18.75
N PHE A 77 -5.90 26.50 -17.54
CA PHE A 77 -6.55 27.04 -16.35
C PHE A 77 -6.09 28.46 -16.03
N ASN A 78 -4.79 28.74 -16.12
CA ASN A 78 -4.28 30.10 -15.90
C ASN A 78 -4.89 31.12 -16.87
N ARG A 79 -5.03 30.76 -18.16
CA ARG A 79 -5.73 31.61 -19.15
C ARG A 79 -7.17 31.92 -18.78
N LEU A 80 -7.89 30.97 -18.18
CA LEU A 80 -9.25 31.22 -17.70
C LEU A 80 -9.24 32.24 -16.55
N ILE A 81 -8.30 32.11 -15.62
CA ILE A 81 -8.18 33.07 -14.52
C ILE A 81 -7.82 34.47 -15.02
N GLU A 82 -6.92 34.57 -16.00
CA GLU A 82 -6.60 35.83 -16.68
C GLU A 82 -7.84 36.46 -17.32
N ALA A 83 -8.61 35.69 -18.11
CA ALA A 83 -9.84 36.17 -18.74
C ALA A 83 -10.88 36.64 -17.70
N ILE A 84 -11.05 35.89 -16.61
CA ILE A 84 -11.97 36.29 -15.51
C ILE A 84 -11.51 37.62 -14.89
N ARG A 85 -10.21 37.80 -14.66
CA ARG A 85 -9.66 39.01 -14.05
C ARG A 85 -9.77 40.23 -14.94
N GLU A 86 -9.62 40.07 -16.25
CA GLU A 86 -9.85 41.15 -17.22
C GLU A 86 -11.30 41.63 -17.17
N GLN A 87 -12.26 40.71 -17.07
CA GLN A 87 -13.68 41.04 -16.96
C GLN A 87 -14.09 41.52 -15.56
N ASN A 88 -13.37 41.12 -14.51
CA ASN A 88 -13.63 41.48 -13.13
C ASN A 88 -12.34 41.85 -12.37
N PRO A 89 -11.87 43.10 -12.50
CA PRO A 89 -10.65 43.56 -11.82
C PRO A 89 -10.78 43.64 -10.29
N GLN A 90 -11.99 43.57 -9.74
CA GLN A 90 -12.27 43.68 -8.30
C GLN A 90 -12.26 42.32 -7.59
N ALA A 91 -12.22 41.21 -8.35
CA ALA A 91 -12.17 39.87 -7.79
C ALA A 91 -10.88 39.62 -7.00
N GLN A 92 -11.02 39.11 -5.78
CA GLN A 92 -9.91 38.71 -4.93
C GLN A 92 -9.72 37.19 -4.98
N PHE A 93 -8.48 36.76 -5.20
CA PHE A 93 -8.12 35.35 -5.33
C PHE A 93 -7.47 34.83 -4.06
N PHE A 94 -7.90 33.66 -3.62
CA PHE A 94 -7.31 32.94 -2.51
C PHE A 94 -6.96 31.52 -2.98
N CYS A 95 -5.67 31.29 -3.23
CA CYS A 95 -5.16 30.03 -3.74
C CYS A 95 -4.49 29.23 -2.63
N VAL A 96 -4.84 27.96 -2.52
CA VAL A 96 -4.24 26.98 -1.61
C VAL A 96 -3.55 25.91 -2.43
N GLY A 97 -2.38 25.47 -2.00
CA GLY A 97 -1.67 24.38 -2.65
C GLY A 97 -0.42 23.95 -1.87
N ASP A 98 0.18 22.85 -2.32
CA ASP A 98 1.38 22.24 -1.74
C ASP A 98 2.32 21.78 -2.86
N ASP A 99 3.45 22.46 -3.04
CA ASP A 99 4.43 22.13 -4.08
C ASP A 99 5.07 20.75 -3.90
N TRP A 100 5.08 20.19 -2.68
CA TRP A 100 5.58 18.83 -2.46
C TRP A 100 4.59 17.75 -2.91
N GLN A 101 3.35 18.14 -3.24
CA GLN A 101 2.29 17.26 -3.78
C GLN A 101 1.97 17.53 -5.26
N ALA A 102 2.81 18.30 -5.96
CA ALA A 102 2.69 18.56 -7.40
C ALA A 102 3.17 17.35 -8.21
N ILE A 103 2.26 16.42 -8.48
CA ILE A 103 2.55 15.13 -9.12
C ILE A 103 1.73 14.88 -10.40
N ASN A 104 1.09 15.93 -10.91
CA ASN A 104 0.20 15.86 -12.08
C ASN A 104 0.82 16.51 -13.32
N GLY A 105 2.16 16.62 -13.38
CA GLY A 105 2.87 17.23 -14.51
C GLY A 105 2.59 16.50 -15.82
N PHE A 106 2.48 15.17 -15.76
CA PHE A 106 2.07 14.33 -16.90
C PHE A 106 0.68 14.68 -17.47
N ALA A 107 -0.21 15.31 -16.69
CA ALA A 107 -1.53 15.75 -17.11
C ALA A 107 -1.54 17.23 -17.58
N GLY A 108 -0.36 17.87 -17.69
CA GLY A 108 -0.20 19.24 -18.16
C GLY A 108 -0.18 20.30 -17.06
N SER A 109 -0.13 19.92 -15.78
CA SER A 109 0.08 20.89 -14.70
C SER A 109 1.51 21.45 -14.72
N ASP A 110 1.67 22.74 -14.46
CA ASP A 110 2.99 23.36 -14.36
C ASP A 110 3.18 24.05 -13.01
N LEU A 111 4.17 23.56 -12.26
CA LEU A 111 4.52 24.09 -10.94
C LEU A 111 4.99 25.56 -10.99
N LEU A 112 5.32 26.07 -12.19
CA LEU A 112 5.62 27.48 -12.44
C LEU A 112 4.54 28.41 -11.86
N PHE A 113 3.26 28.12 -12.09
CA PHE A 113 2.15 28.99 -11.66
C PHE A 113 2.08 29.14 -10.13
N TYR A 114 2.42 28.06 -9.42
CA TYR A 114 2.50 28.05 -7.96
C TYR A 114 3.77 28.75 -7.45
N LYS A 115 4.94 28.46 -8.04
CA LYS A 115 6.22 29.05 -7.61
C LYS A 115 6.24 30.56 -7.81
N ASP A 116 5.78 31.02 -8.98
CA ASP A 116 5.79 32.42 -9.39
C ASP A 116 4.42 33.10 -9.18
N PHE A 117 3.64 32.64 -8.20
CA PHE A 117 2.29 33.18 -7.91
C PHE A 117 2.24 34.71 -7.86
N SER A 118 3.26 35.34 -7.28
CA SER A 118 3.31 36.80 -7.20
C SER A 118 3.43 37.45 -8.57
N GLN A 119 4.08 36.85 -9.56
CA GLN A 119 4.15 37.42 -10.91
C GLN A 119 2.78 37.41 -11.59
N PHE A 120 1.98 36.37 -11.35
CA PHE A 120 0.64 36.24 -11.92
C PHE A 120 -0.39 37.09 -11.15
N PHE A 121 -0.30 37.21 -9.83
CA PHE A 121 -1.25 37.95 -8.99
C PHE A 121 -0.56 39.10 -8.25
N GLN A 122 -0.90 40.34 -8.62
CA GLN A 122 -0.39 41.55 -7.99
C GLN A 122 -1.54 42.48 -7.56
N PRO A 123 -1.50 43.04 -6.33
CA PRO A 123 -0.59 42.69 -5.23
C PRO A 123 -0.92 41.31 -4.63
N SER A 124 0.09 40.60 -4.09
CA SER A 124 -0.10 39.28 -3.45
C SER A 124 0.61 39.16 -2.10
N ARG A 125 0.12 38.20 -1.29
CA ARG A 125 0.71 37.80 -0.02
C ARG A 125 0.73 36.28 0.06
N LYS A 126 1.88 35.69 0.42
CA LYS A 126 2.03 34.25 0.68
C LYS A 126 2.00 33.98 2.18
N LEU A 127 1.23 32.99 2.58
CA LEU A 127 1.16 32.46 3.94
C LEU A 127 1.49 30.97 3.91
N THR A 128 2.13 30.45 4.95
CA THR A 128 2.55 29.05 5.01
C THR A 128 1.97 28.37 6.24
N ILE A 129 1.32 27.23 6.03
CA ILE A 129 0.82 26.35 7.08
C ILE A 129 1.73 25.12 7.10
N SER A 130 2.62 25.04 8.07
CA SER A 130 3.59 23.92 8.18
C SER A 130 3.12 22.80 9.11
N THR A 131 2.08 23.01 9.92
CA THR A 131 1.64 22.00 10.87
C THR A 131 0.92 20.83 10.19
N ASN A 132 1.44 19.62 10.35
CA ASN A 132 0.85 18.37 9.87
C ASN A 132 0.05 17.69 10.99
N TYR A 133 -1.27 17.63 10.82
CA TYR A 133 -2.19 16.96 11.75
C TYR A 133 -2.49 15.50 11.36
N ARG A 134 -2.05 15.08 10.18
CA ARG A 134 -2.37 13.77 9.59
C ARG A 134 -1.49 12.68 10.18
N SER A 135 -0.18 12.78 10.00
CA SER A 135 0.74 11.66 10.19
C SER A 135 1.48 11.73 11.53
N ALA A 136 1.91 10.57 12.01
CA ALA A 136 2.78 10.43 13.17
C ALA A 136 4.18 11.04 12.93
N ILE A 137 4.90 11.33 14.02
CA ILE A 137 6.17 12.07 13.99
C ILE A 137 7.20 11.41 13.06
N SER A 138 7.39 10.10 13.17
CA SER A 138 8.37 9.35 12.38
C SER A 138 8.10 9.46 10.88
N VAL A 139 6.82 9.37 10.46
CA VAL A 139 6.42 9.51 9.05
C VAL A 139 6.71 10.93 8.56
N VAL A 140 6.30 11.95 9.31
CA VAL A 140 6.56 13.36 8.95
C VAL A 140 8.07 13.63 8.83
N ASN A 141 8.86 13.12 9.78
CA ASN A 141 10.31 13.32 9.79
C ASN A 141 11.00 12.63 8.61
N LEU A 142 10.64 11.37 8.29
CA LEU A 142 11.19 10.67 7.14
C LEU A 142 10.83 11.39 5.82
N SER A 143 9.56 11.81 5.68
CA SER A 143 9.10 12.53 4.49
C SER A 143 9.75 13.92 4.35
N ASN A 144 9.97 14.64 5.45
CA ASN A 144 10.74 15.89 5.45
C ASN A 144 12.19 15.66 5.02
N LEU A 145 12.80 14.57 5.46
CA LEU A 145 14.17 14.22 5.11
C LEU A 145 14.31 13.96 3.60
N LEU A 146 13.34 13.25 3.00
CA LEU A 146 13.27 13.04 1.55
C LEU A 146 13.25 14.36 0.75
N MET A 147 12.56 15.36 1.29
CA MET A 147 12.36 16.69 0.70
C MET A 147 13.33 17.75 1.23
N GLN A 148 14.42 17.33 1.88
CA GLN A 148 15.36 18.25 2.53
C GLN A 148 15.94 19.25 1.53
N GLY A 149 15.81 20.55 1.83
CA GLY A 149 16.30 21.64 0.98
C GLY A 149 15.38 22.02 -0.18
N LEU A 150 14.25 21.33 -0.36
CA LEU A 150 13.31 21.56 -1.48
C LEU A 150 12.07 22.39 -1.09
N GLY A 151 12.00 22.89 0.14
CA GLY A 151 10.86 23.69 0.60
C GLY A 151 10.78 23.84 2.12
N THR A 152 9.64 24.29 2.61
CA THR A 152 9.40 24.45 4.04
C THR A 152 9.00 23.12 4.66
N PRO A 153 9.74 22.60 5.66
CA PRO A 153 9.42 21.32 6.28
C PRO A 153 8.10 21.38 7.06
N ALA A 154 7.38 20.26 7.04
CA ALA A 154 6.20 20.08 7.86
C ALA A 154 6.59 19.88 9.34
N ARG A 155 5.71 20.28 10.26
CA ARG A 155 5.85 20.11 11.70
C ARG A 155 4.76 19.18 12.19
N ALA A 156 5.13 18.00 12.68
CA ALA A 156 4.15 17.06 13.22
C ALA A 156 3.41 17.68 14.41
N TYR A 157 2.08 17.62 14.40
CA TYR A 157 1.24 17.98 15.54
C TYR A 157 1.07 16.82 16.50
N LYS A 158 0.90 15.61 15.96
CA LYS A 158 0.73 14.39 16.75
C LYS A 158 2.01 14.12 17.55
N THR A 159 1.84 13.63 18.78
CA THR A 159 2.94 13.25 19.67
C THR A 159 3.32 11.77 19.55
N MET A 160 2.47 10.95 18.92
CA MET A 160 2.76 9.55 18.69
C MET A 160 3.93 9.40 17.70
N PRO A 161 4.90 8.51 17.97
CA PRO A 161 6.03 8.32 17.08
C PRO A 161 5.58 7.76 15.73
N GLY A 162 4.73 6.73 15.72
CA GLY A 162 4.44 5.96 14.51
C GLY A 162 5.61 5.06 14.11
N VAL A 163 5.31 4.06 13.30
CA VAL A 163 6.25 2.99 12.94
C VAL A 163 6.55 3.04 11.45
N ILE A 164 7.83 2.91 11.10
CA ILE A 164 8.27 2.76 9.72
C ILE A 164 9.14 1.51 9.65
N ASP A 165 8.70 0.53 8.87
CA ASP A 165 9.44 -0.72 8.68
C ASP A 165 9.83 -0.89 7.22
N ILE A 166 11.13 -1.08 6.98
CA ILE A 166 11.63 -1.50 5.67
C ILE A 166 11.50 -3.02 5.58
N VAL A 167 10.70 -3.46 4.62
CA VAL A 167 10.44 -4.87 4.36
C VAL A 167 11.37 -5.32 3.24
N ASP A 168 12.49 -5.94 3.62
CA ASP A 168 13.37 -6.59 2.67
C ASP A 168 12.82 -7.97 2.27
N LEU A 169 12.28 -8.08 1.06
CA LEU A 169 11.78 -9.35 0.54
C LEU A 169 12.90 -10.38 0.33
N SER A 170 14.18 -10.00 0.21
CA SER A 170 15.25 -11.01 0.16
C SER A 170 15.45 -11.73 1.48
N ALA A 171 15.22 -11.04 2.61
CA ALA A 171 15.32 -11.59 3.96
C ALA A 171 14.06 -12.33 4.42
N PHE A 172 12.96 -12.27 3.67
CA PHE A 172 11.71 -12.93 4.05
C PHE A 172 11.72 -14.43 3.74
N GLU A 173 11.69 -15.28 4.76
CA GLU A 173 11.61 -16.74 4.58
C GLU A 173 10.17 -17.24 4.79
N PRO A 174 9.47 -17.64 3.70
CA PRO A 174 8.16 -18.23 3.83
C PRO A 174 8.27 -19.63 4.45
N THR A 175 7.24 -20.05 5.17
CA THR A 175 7.17 -21.42 5.71
C THR A 175 7.01 -22.45 4.60
N PRO A 176 7.31 -23.74 4.85
CA PRO A 176 7.04 -24.80 3.87
C PRO A 176 5.60 -24.79 3.33
N LYS A 177 4.63 -24.45 4.19
CA LYS A 177 3.22 -24.34 3.76
C LYS A 177 2.97 -23.15 2.84
N GLU A 178 3.54 -21.99 3.16
CA GLU A 178 3.43 -20.81 2.29
C GLU A 178 4.11 -21.04 0.94
N ILE A 179 5.23 -21.78 0.91
CA ILE A 179 5.90 -22.19 -0.33
C ILE A 179 5.01 -23.10 -1.17
N GLU A 180 4.33 -24.07 -0.54
CA GLU A 180 3.38 -24.96 -1.21
C GLU A 180 2.20 -24.17 -1.81
N ASN A 181 1.64 -23.25 -1.03
CA ASN A 181 0.45 -22.47 -1.40
C ASN A 181 0.74 -21.36 -2.43
N HIS A 182 1.94 -20.78 -2.40
CA HIS A 182 2.32 -19.61 -3.19
C HIS A 182 3.61 -19.90 -4.00
N GLN A 183 3.67 -21.04 -4.67
CA GLN A 183 4.86 -21.54 -5.39
C GLN A 183 5.65 -20.44 -6.13
N GLY A 184 6.83 -20.09 -5.62
CA GLY A 184 7.73 -19.07 -6.19
C GLY A 184 7.32 -17.60 -5.97
N ASP A 185 6.20 -17.34 -5.31
CA ASP A 185 5.69 -16.03 -4.94
C ASP A 185 6.00 -15.74 -3.46
N ARG A 186 6.97 -14.85 -3.24
CA ARG A 186 7.34 -14.39 -1.88
C ARG A 186 6.54 -13.17 -1.44
N LEU A 187 5.93 -12.44 -2.37
CA LEU A 187 5.23 -11.19 -2.07
C LEU A 187 3.92 -11.49 -1.35
N THR A 188 3.10 -12.41 -1.89
CA THR A 188 1.79 -12.74 -1.33
C THR A 188 1.87 -13.16 0.15
N PRO A 189 2.67 -14.17 0.54
CA PRO A 189 2.78 -14.57 1.95
C PRO A 189 3.32 -13.45 2.85
N ALA A 190 4.29 -12.65 2.39
CA ALA A 190 4.77 -11.48 3.13
C ALA A 190 3.64 -10.47 3.39
N ILE A 191 2.90 -10.09 2.35
CA ILE A 191 1.77 -9.16 2.44
C ILE A 191 0.68 -9.70 3.35
N LEU A 192 0.36 -10.99 3.27
CA LEU A 192 -0.66 -11.61 4.11
C LEU A 192 -0.31 -11.50 5.59
N ARG A 193 0.94 -11.72 5.98
CA ARG A 193 1.40 -11.55 7.37
C ARG A 193 1.26 -10.09 7.85
N LEU A 194 1.69 -9.12 7.04
CA LEU A 194 1.60 -7.70 7.37
C LEU A 194 0.14 -7.23 7.49
N VAL A 195 -0.69 -7.57 6.51
CA VAL A 195 -2.10 -7.22 6.47
C VAL A 195 -2.86 -7.86 7.64
N ASN A 196 -2.58 -9.13 7.95
CA ASN A 196 -3.22 -9.80 9.06
C ASN A 196 -2.89 -9.15 10.41
N LYS A 197 -1.62 -8.79 10.64
CA LYS A 197 -1.21 -8.08 11.86
C LYS A 197 -1.97 -6.75 12.00
N ALA A 198 -2.05 -5.98 10.92
CA ALA A 198 -2.76 -4.70 10.92
C ALA A 198 -4.26 -4.86 11.17
N ILE A 199 -4.91 -5.86 10.57
CA ILE A 199 -6.32 -6.18 10.80
C ILE A 199 -6.56 -6.60 12.25
N TYR A 200 -5.68 -7.44 12.81
CA TYR A 200 -5.75 -7.87 14.21
C TYR A 200 -5.67 -6.67 15.17
N ASP A 201 -4.84 -5.68 14.84
CA ASP A 201 -4.74 -4.41 15.58
C ASP A 201 -5.92 -3.45 15.31
N GLY A 202 -6.94 -3.88 14.56
CA GLY A 202 -8.14 -3.09 14.25
C GLY A 202 -7.86 -1.93 13.29
N LYS A 203 -6.91 -2.08 12.37
CA LYS A 203 -6.48 -1.02 11.44
C LYS A 203 -6.83 -1.36 9.99
N ASP A 204 -7.29 -0.34 9.28
CA ASP A 204 -7.42 -0.38 7.83
C ASP A 204 -6.05 -0.27 7.15
N VAL A 205 -5.91 -0.99 6.04
CA VAL A 205 -4.67 -1.07 5.26
C VAL A 205 -4.93 -0.62 3.83
N VAL A 206 -4.01 0.18 3.29
CA VAL A 206 -3.90 0.39 1.85
C VAL A 206 -2.53 -0.06 1.35
N MET A 207 -2.52 -0.80 0.26
CA MET A 207 -1.33 -1.11 -0.49
C MET A 207 -1.18 -0.10 -1.64
N LEU A 208 0.00 0.51 -1.77
CA LEU A 208 0.30 1.48 -2.82
C LEU A 208 1.38 0.96 -3.74
N SER A 209 1.23 1.20 -5.05
CA SER A 209 2.25 0.91 -6.06
C SER A 209 2.48 2.14 -6.94
N ARG A 210 3.68 2.30 -7.52
CA ARG A 210 3.94 3.34 -8.52
C ARG A 210 3.09 3.14 -9.77
N LYS A 211 2.98 1.89 -10.23
CA LYS A 211 2.36 1.51 -11.50
C LYS A 211 1.10 0.71 -11.24
N ASN A 212 0.19 0.66 -12.22
CA ASN A 212 -0.88 -0.34 -12.20
C ASN A 212 -0.33 -1.72 -12.63
N SER A 213 0.73 -2.15 -11.94
CA SER A 213 1.42 -3.44 -12.05
C SER A 213 2.38 -3.60 -10.88
N LEU A 214 2.82 -4.82 -10.64
CA LEU A 214 3.78 -5.16 -9.58
C LEU A 214 5.12 -5.54 -10.22
N PRO A 215 6.27 -5.12 -9.66
CA PRO A 215 7.58 -5.53 -10.14
C PRO A 215 7.98 -6.94 -9.66
N TRP A 216 7.08 -7.62 -8.95
CA TRP A 216 7.32 -8.91 -8.30
C TRP A 216 6.58 -10.04 -9.02
N HIS A 217 7.12 -11.25 -8.96
CA HIS A 217 6.37 -12.44 -9.36
C HIS A 217 5.24 -12.70 -8.37
N VAL A 218 4.03 -12.90 -8.88
CA VAL A 218 2.83 -13.24 -8.09
C VAL A 218 2.18 -14.48 -8.70
N ASN A 219 1.89 -15.46 -7.85
CA ASN A 219 1.24 -16.70 -8.27
C ASN A 219 -0.28 -16.60 -8.05
N TYR A 220 -1.02 -16.40 -9.13
CA TYR A 220 -2.49 -16.35 -9.11
C TYR A 220 -3.15 -17.74 -9.15
N GLY A 221 -2.38 -18.82 -9.32
CA GLY A 221 -2.88 -20.19 -9.48
C GLY A 221 -3.82 -20.33 -10.68
N ASN A 222 -4.85 -21.18 -10.54
CA ASN A 222 -5.89 -21.39 -11.57
C ASN A 222 -6.99 -20.30 -11.58
N ARG A 223 -6.81 -19.21 -10.84
CA ARG A 223 -7.82 -18.15 -10.78
C ARG A 223 -7.81 -17.40 -12.11
N GLN A 224 -9.01 -17.21 -12.68
CA GLN A 224 -9.13 -16.42 -13.90
C GLN A 224 -8.66 -15.00 -13.60
N ILE A 225 -7.47 -14.65 -14.11
CA ILE A 225 -7.01 -13.26 -14.20
C ILE A 225 -8.01 -12.57 -15.11
N THR A 226 -8.94 -11.80 -14.53
CA THR A 226 -9.84 -11.02 -15.36
C THR A 226 -9.01 -9.87 -15.93
N SER A 227 -8.71 -9.94 -17.24
CA SER A 227 -7.91 -8.94 -17.94
C SER A 227 -8.55 -7.54 -17.94
N ARG A 228 -9.81 -7.42 -17.47
CA ARG A 228 -10.59 -6.18 -17.46
C ARG A 228 -10.33 -5.26 -16.28
N GLN A 229 -9.84 -5.73 -15.13
CA GLN A 229 -9.68 -4.91 -13.92
C GLN A 229 -8.23 -4.43 -13.66
N GLY A 230 -7.23 -4.99 -14.34
CA GLY A 230 -5.83 -4.59 -14.19
C GLY A 230 -5.08 -5.39 -13.12
N THR A 231 -3.75 -5.29 -13.11
CA THR A 231 -2.90 -6.20 -12.32
C THR A 231 -2.95 -5.94 -10.81
N LEU A 232 -3.19 -4.70 -10.36
CA LEU A 232 -3.35 -4.42 -8.93
C LEU A 232 -4.66 -4.97 -8.37
N ASP A 233 -5.77 -4.83 -9.11
CA ASP A 233 -7.08 -5.31 -8.66
C ASP A 233 -7.08 -6.85 -8.52
N ASN A 234 -6.47 -7.55 -9.49
CA ASN A 234 -6.23 -9.00 -9.37
C ASN A 234 -5.42 -9.36 -8.11
N PHE A 235 -4.41 -8.56 -7.76
CA PHE A 235 -3.64 -8.78 -6.53
C PHE A 235 -4.44 -8.51 -5.26
N LEU A 236 -5.29 -7.47 -5.25
CA LEU A 236 -6.19 -7.19 -4.14
C LEU A 236 -7.18 -8.34 -3.93
N GLU A 237 -7.77 -8.87 -5.00
CA GLU A 237 -8.67 -10.03 -4.93
C GLU A 237 -7.94 -11.26 -4.38
N LEU A 238 -6.69 -11.50 -4.82
CA LEU A 238 -5.84 -12.56 -4.28
C LEU A 238 -5.63 -12.39 -2.76
N VAL A 239 -5.25 -11.20 -2.30
CA VAL A 239 -5.07 -10.93 -0.86
C VAL A 239 -6.39 -11.10 -0.09
N ARG A 240 -7.47 -10.46 -0.55
CA ARG A 240 -8.81 -10.53 0.09
C ARG A 240 -9.35 -11.94 0.18
N SER A 241 -9.04 -12.82 -0.77
CA SER A 241 -9.49 -14.22 -0.74
C SER A 241 -8.96 -15.03 0.44
N HIS A 242 -7.81 -14.62 1.01
CA HIS A 242 -7.19 -15.26 2.18
C HIS A 242 -7.67 -14.64 3.51
N LEU A 243 -8.51 -13.59 3.44
CA LEU A 243 -9.04 -12.90 4.61
C LEU A 243 -10.49 -13.32 4.87
N PRO A 244 -10.91 -13.36 6.16
CA PRO A 244 -12.31 -13.51 6.54
C PRO A 244 -13.17 -12.42 5.89
N GLU A 245 -14.40 -12.76 5.49
CA GLU A 245 -15.30 -11.87 4.74
C GLU A 245 -15.48 -10.50 5.39
N LYS A 246 -15.66 -10.47 6.73
CA LYS A 246 -15.78 -9.25 7.53
C LYS A 246 -14.59 -8.28 7.44
N HIS A 247 -13.42 -8.76 7.04
CA HIS A 247 -12.18 -7.98 7.01
C HIS A 247 -11.72 -7.61 5.59
N ARG A 248 -12.40 -8.10 4.55
CA ARG A 248 -11.99 -7.84 3.16
C ARG A 248 -12.06 -6.36 2.79
N GLU A 249 -13.05 -5.63 3.31
CA GLU A 249 -13.21 -4.20 3.05
C GLU A 249 -12.23 -3.30 3.81
N ASN A 250 -11.54 -3.83 4.85
CA ASN A 250 -10.49 -3.11 5.54
C ASN A 250 -9.21 -2.98 4.71
N VAL A 251 -9.10 -3.71 3.60
CA VAL A 251 -7.91 -3.75 2.73
C VAL A 251 -8.26 -3.20 1.36
N SER A 252 -7.42 -2.28 0.89
CA SER A 252 -7.54 -1.66 -0.44
C SER A 252 -6.18 -1.61 -1.14
N ILE A 253 -6.19 -1.45 -2.47
CA ILE A 253 -4.98 -1.21 -3.27
C ILE A 253 -5.18 -0.01 -4.19
N SER A 254 -4.12 0.74 -4.48
CA SER A 254 -4.18 1.79 -5.49
C SER A 254 -2.79 2.13 -6.02
N THR A 255 -2.74 2.97 -7.06
CA THR A 255 -1.49 3.63 -7.43
C THR A 255 -1.27 4.86 -6.53
N ALA A 256 -0.01 5.20 -6.25
CA ALA A 256 0.32 6.39 -5.46
C ALA A 256 -0.31 7.68 -6.03
N HIS A 257 -0.39 7.80 -7.35
CA HIS A 257 -1.07 8.91 -8.03
C HIS A 257 -2.56 8.96 -7.73
N LYS A 258 -3.28 7.85 -7.96
CA LYS A 258 -4.74 7.78 -7.75
C LYS A 258 -5.13 7.94 -6.28
N TYR A 259 -4.23 7.62 -5.36
CA TYR A 259 -4.46 7.74 -3.91
C TYR A 259 -4.12 9.13 -3.34
N LYS A 260 -3.72 10.10 -4.17
CA LYS A 260 -3.56 11.49 -3.74
C LYS A 260 -4.86 11.99 -3.08
N GLY A 261 -4.72 12.72 -1.98
CA GLY A 261 -5.84 13.23 -1.17
C GLY A 261 -6.43 12.25 -0.14
N LEU A 262 -6.11 10.95 -0.21
CA LEU A 262 -6.60 9.93 0.73
C LEU A 262 -5.55 9.56 1.78
N GLU A 263 -5.96 8.84 2.83
CA GLU A 263 -5.06 8.38 3.90
C GLU A 263 -5.59 7.11 4.59
N LYS A 264 -4.69 6.33 5.20
CA LYS A 264 -5.03 5.19 6.06
C LYS A 264 -4.10 5.08 7.27
N LYS A 265 -4.56 4.39 8.31
CA LYS A 265 -3.76 4.05 9.49
C LYS A 265 -2.48 3.32 9.12
N VAL A 266 -2.59 2.33 8.22
CA VAL A 266 -1.47 1.54 7.72
C VAL A 266 -1.36 1.68 6.21
N VAL A 267 -0.15 1.97 5.73
CA VAL A 267 0.18 1.97 4.31
C VAL A 267 1.31 0.99 4.06
N ILE A 268 1.16 0.17 3.02
CA ILE A 268 2.22 -0.71 2.51
C ILE A 268 2.60 -0.23 1.12
N LEU A 269 3.79 0.38 0.98
CA LEU A 269 4.35 0.74 -0.31
C LEU A 269 5.01 -0.49 -0.94
N LEU A 270 4.44 -1.01 -2.02
CA LEU A 270 4.77 -2.32 -2.56
C LEU A 270 6.08 -2.35 -3.37
N ASP A 271 6.55 -1.22 -3.90
CA ASP A 271 7.54 -1.20 -4.98
C ASP A 271 8.60 -0.11 -4.83
N ALA A 272 9.19 0.06 -3.64
CA ALA A 272 10.30 0.98 -3.40
C ALA A 272 11.64 0.46 -3.97
N VAL A 273 11.66 0.19 -5.27
CA VAL A 273 12.77 -0.37 -6.05
C VAL A 273 13.11 0.52 -7.25
N PRO A 274 14.30 0.36 -7.89
CA PRO A 274 14.64 1.03 -9.13
C PRO A 274 13.60 0.79 -10.23
N LYS A 275 13.46 1.77 -11.14
CA LYS A 275 12.44 1.79 -12.21
C LYS A 275 10.98 1.87 -11.73
N CYS A 276 10.75 2.04 -10.43
CA CYS A 276 9.45 2.43 -9.88
C CYS A 276 9.59 3.77 -9.17
N TYR A 277 10.65 3.93 -8.36
CA TYR A 277 10.98 5.21 -7.75
C TYR A 277 12.45 5.53 -7.99
N PRO A 278 12.80 6.45 -8.92
CA PRO A 278 11.93 7.05 -9.94
C PRO A 278 11.60 6.09 -11.09
N LEU A 279 10.45 6.29 -11.73
CA LEU A 279 10.13 5.72 -13.05
C LEU A 279 10.62 6.65 -14.16
N LEU A 280 11.67 6.25 -14.86
CA LEU A 280 12.17 6.93 -16.06
C LEU A 280 11.79 6.11 -17.29
N HIS A 281 10.94 6.65 -18.18
CA HIS A 281 10.47 5.94 -19.37
C HIS A 281 11.41 6.20 -20.56
N SER A 282 11.61 5.21 -21.45
CA SER A 282 12.40 5.39 -22.68
C SER A 282 11.84 6.48 -23.57
N ASP A 283 10.52 6.60 -23.58
CA ASP A 283 9.76 7.49 -24.47
C ASP A 283 9.84 8.97 -24.04
N MET A 284 10.59 9.27 -22.97
CA MET A 284 10.89 10.65 -22.57
C MET A 284 11.49 11.47 -23.72
N ILE A 285 12.12 10.85 -24.72
CA ILE A 285 12.60 11.53 -25.93
C ILE A 285 11.49 12.33 -26.62
N PHE A 286 10.25 11.85 -26.59
CA PHE A 286 9.12 12.54 -27.22
C PHE A 286 8.54 13.67 -26.38
N THR A 287 8.84 13.72 -25.08
CA THR A 287 8.37 14.82 -24.20
C THR A 287 9.42 15.90 -23.97
N GLN A 288 10.69 15.62 -24.27
CA GLN A 288 11.80 16.60 -24.18
C GLN A 288 11.53 17.87 -24.99
N ILE A 289 10.89 17.74 -26.16
CA ILE A 289 10.50 18.87 -27.02
C ILE A 289 9.52 19.83 -26.33
N PHE A 290 8.81 19.39 -25.29
CA PHE A 290 7.90 20.21 -24.48
C PHE A 290 8.57 20.77 -23.21
N GLY A 291 9.89 20.62 -23.07
CA GLY A 291 10.67 21.16 -21.95
C GLY A 291 10.85 20.18 -20.78
N ASP A 292 10.42 18.93 -20.92
CA ASP A 292 10.73 17.89 -19.93
C ASP A 292 12.21 17.53 -19.97
N ASN A 293 12.80 17.39 -18.79
CA ASN A 293 14.17 16.89 -18.64
C ASN A 293 14.23 15.89 -17.48
N ILE A 294 15.33 15.14 -17.42
CA ILE A 294 15.51 14.08 -16.43
C ILE A 294 15.38 14.62 -15.00
N GLU A 295 15.95 15.80 -14.72
CA GLU A 295 15.89 16.40 -13.37
C GLU A 295 14.44 16.71 -12.96
N ARG A 296 13.66 17.34 -13.84
CA ARG A 296 12.24 17.66 -13.60
C ARG A 296 11.42 16.40 -13.32
N ILE A 297 11.65 15.32 -14.06
CA ILE A 297 10.94 14.05 -13.86
C ILE A 297 11.38 13.38 -12.56
N VAL A 298 12.68 13.37 -12.26
CA VAL A 298 13.17 12.82 -10.98
C VAL A 298 12.60 13.60 -9.79
N ASP A 299 12.47 14.92 -9.90
CA ASP A 299 11.86 15.75 -8.87
C ASP A 299 10.36 15.47 -8.70
N GLU A 300 9.63 15.25 -9.80
CA GLU A 300 8.22 14.85 -9.75
C GLU A 300 8.05 13.45 -9.13
N GLU A 301 8.89 12.49 -9.51
CA GLU A 301 8.89 11.15 -8.93
C GLU A 301 9.28 11.16 -7.45
N ARG A 302 10.16 12.07 -7.02
CA ARG A 302 10.47 12.30 -5.61
C ARG A 302 9.25 12.82 -4.85
N ARG A 303 8.51 13.78 -5.43
CA ARG A 303 7.23 14.26 -4.87
C ARG A 303 6.19 13.15 -4.81
N LEU A 304 6.14 12.27 -5.80
CA LEU A 304 5.25 11.12 -5.78
C LEU A 304 5.62 10.11 -4.68
N PHE A 305 6.91 9.85 -4.49
CA PHE A 305 7.39 9.04 -3.37
C PHE A 305 7.00 9.70 -2.04
N TYR A 306 7.21 11.01 -1.89
CA TYR A 306 6.73 11.80 -0.73
C TYR A 306 5.21 11.65 -0.51
N VAL A 307 4.40 11.76 -1.57
CA VAL A 307 2.95 11.55 -1.50
C VAL A 307 2.65 10.15 -0.97
N ALA A 308 3.27 9.10 -1.52
CA ALA A 308 3.07 7.72 -1.08
C ALA A 308 3.39 7.52 0.42
N LEU A 309 4.54 8.02 0.89
CA LEU A 309 4.94 7.91 2.31
C LEU A 309 3.95 8.63 3.24
N THR A 310 3.49 9.83 2.83
CA THR A 310 2.60 10.68 3.64
C THR A 310 1.12 10.26 3.60
N ARG A 311 0.76 9.20 2.88
CA ARG A 311 -0.58 8.58 3.00
C ARG A 311 -0.73 7.80 4.31
N ALA A 312 0.38 7.47 4.97
CA ALA A 312 0.40 6.74 6.23
C ALA A 312 0.12 7.66 7.41
N VAL A 313 -0.82 7.26 8.25
CA VAL A 313 -1.13 7.97 9.50
C VAL A 313 -0.30 7.45 10.66
N GLU A 314 -0.20 6.12 10.83
CA GLU A 314 0.45 5.50 12.00
C GLU A 314 1.62 4.58 11.63
N HIS A 315 1.43 3.71 10.62
CA HIS A 315 2.39 2.67 10.25
C HIS A 315 2.63 2.69 8.75
N LEU A 316 3.90 2.76 8.37
CA LEU A 316 4.36 2.72 6.99
C LEU A 316 5.28 1.51 6.78
N PHE A 317 4.85 0.56 5.97
CA PHE A 317 5.72 -0.50 5.46
C PHE A 317 6.26 -0.10 4.09
N ILE A 318 7.56 -0.26 3.87
CA ILE A 318 8.22 0.05 2.60
C ILE A 318 8.87 -1.22 2.07
N ILE A 319 8.27 -1.81 1.04
CA ILE A 319 8.76 -3.05 0.44
C ILE A 319 9.86 -2.76 -0.56
N THR A 320 10.98 -3.46 -0.38
CA THR A 320 12.15 -3.35 -1.23
C THR A 320 12.91 -4.69 -1.28
N LYS A 321 14.11 -4.67 -1.87
CA LYS A 321 15.06 -5.78 -1.84
C LYS A 321 16.46 -5.25 -1.52
N ALA A 322 17.20 -5.89 -0.61
CA ALA A 322 18.47 -5.36 -0.08
C ALA A 322 19.47 -4.90 -1.16
N ASN A 323 19.57 -5.63 -2.28
CA ASN A 323 20.48 -5.30 -3.38
C ASN A 323 19.81 -4.51 -4.53
N ASN A 324 18.64 -3.92 -4.30
CA ASN A 324 17.83 -3.26 -5.31
C ASN A 324 16.93 -2.19 -4.68
N LEU A 325 17.53 -1.33 -3.87
CA LEU A 325 16.86 -0.19 -3.24
C LEU A 325 16.57 0.89 -4.28
N SER A 326 15.43 1.56 -4.16
CA SER A 326 15.19 2.78 -4.96
C SER A 326 16.23 3.87 -4.60
N PRO A 327 16.70 4.69 -5.55
CA PRO A 327 17.60 5.81 -5.27
C PRO A 327 17.10 6.76 -4.16
N PHE A 328 15.78 6.92 -4.01
CA PHE A 328 15.21 7.71 -2.92
C PHE A 328 15.34 7.02 -1.56
N LEU A 329 15.21 5.69 -1.51
CA LEU A 329 15.42 4.93 -0.28
C LEU A 329 16.90 4.83 0.09
N GLU A 330 17.80 4.70 -0.89
CA GLU A 330 19.25 4.79 -0.70
C GLU A 330 19.65 6.15 -0.12
N TYR A 331 19.08 7.23 -0.67
CA TYR A 331 19.27 8.57 -0.14
C TYR A 331 18.83 8.67 1.33
N LEU A 332 17.64 8.16 1.68
CA LEU A 332 17.17 8.14 3.06
C LEU A 332 18.09 7.32 3.97
N GLN A 333 18.54 6.14 3.53
CA GLN A 333 19.46 5.28 4.27
C GLN A 333 20.82 5.96 4.53
N SER A 334 21.28 6.81 3.59
CA SER A 334 22.51 7.58 3.77
C SER A 334 22.40 8.68 4.84
N LYS A 335 21.17 9.08 5.20
CA LYS A 335 20.88 10.20 6.11
C LYS A 335 20.36 9.77 7.46
N THR A 336 19.74 8.60 7.55
CA THR A 336 19.16 8.08 8.79
C THR A 336 19.19 6.56 8.82
N THR A 337 19.18 6.00 10.03
CA THR A 337 19.07 4.56 10.23
C THR A 337 17.65 4.10 9.90
N LEU A 338 17.52 3.29 8.87
CA LEU A 338 16.26 2.65 8.53
C LEU A 338 16.07 1.38 9.38
N CYS A 339 14.89 1.24 9.98
CA CYS A 339 14.54 0.05 10.73
C CYS A 339 14.04 -1.02 9.76
N PHE A 340 14.75 -2.14 9.69
CA PHE A 340 14.30 -3.30 8.92
C PHE A 340 13.32 -4.12 9.75
N LEU A 341 12.26 -4.60 9.10
CA LEU A 341 11.22 -5.40 9.71
C LEU A 341 11.81 -6.67 10.35
N ASN A 342 11.41 -6.94 11.59
CA ASN A 342 11.66 -8.22 12.23
C ASN A 342 10.49 -9.18 11.97
N TRP A 343 10.71 -10.21 11.15
CA TRP A 343 9.67 -11.18 10.80
C TRP A 343 9.18 -12.05 11.98
N PHE A 344 9.91 -12.09 13.10
CA PHE A 344 9.44 -12.78 14.31
C PHE A 344 8.14 -12.17 14.88
N ASP A 345 7.90 -10.88 14.64
CA ASP A 345 6.68 -10.18 15.10
C ASP A 345 5.49 -10.37 14.13
N TYR A 346 5.72 -11.03 12.98
CA TYR A 346 4.76 -11.21 11.90
C TYR A 346 4.66 -12.69 11.53
N LEU A 347 3.98 -13.42 12.40
CA LEU A 347 3.81 -14.86 12.28
C LEU A 347 2.97 -15.23 11.03
N PRO A 348 3.22 -16.41 10.44
CA PRO A 348 2.39 -16.94 9.36
C PRO A 348 0.91 -16.97 9.72
N LEU A 349 0.04 -16.85 8.73
CA LEU A 349 -1.38 -17.12 8.90
C LEU A 349 -1.57 -18.58 9.32
N ILE A 350 -1.86 -18.80 10.60
CA ILE A 350 -2.44 -20.07 11.04
C ILE A 350 -3.85 -20.08 10.46
N GLY A 351 -4.15 -21.03 9.57
CA GLY A 351 -5.49 -21.16 9.01
C GLY A 351 -6.55 -21.36 10.10
N GLU A 352 -7.83 -21.29 9.77
CA GLU A 352 -8.87 -21.85 10.64
C GLU A 352 -8.53 -23.33 10.87
N ILE A 353 -7.89 -23.65 12.00
CA ILE A 353 -7.61 -25.03 12.38
C ILE A 353 -8.99 -25.71 12.42
N LYS A 354 -9.26 -26.65 11.52
CA LYS A 354 -10.49 -27.46 11.57
C LYS A 354 -10.28 -28.67 12.45
N HIS A 355 -9.04 -29.16 12.48
CA HIS A 355 -8.66 -30.35 13.24
C HIS A 355 -7.37 -30.17 14.03
N ILE A 356 -7.35 -30.70 15.25
CA ILE A 356 -6.15 -30.79 16.09
C ILE A 356 -5.80 -32.26 16.25
N THR A 357 -4.57 -32.62 15.89
CA THR A 357 -4.05 -33.97 16.07
C THR A 357 -3.19 -34.02 17.33
N VAL A 358 -3.59 -34.85 18.28
CA VAL A 358 -2.85 -35.10 19.51
C VAL A 358 -1.97 -36.32 19.31
N LYS A 359 -0.65 -36.16 19.44
CA LYS A 359 0.37 -37.21 19.35
C LYS A 359 0.98 -37.44 20.74
N ILE A 360 1.03 -38.69 21.20
CA ILE A 360 1.56 -39.08 22.51
C ILE A 360 2.70 -40.07 22.32
N ARG A 361 3.85 -39.79 22.94
CA ARG A 361 5.06 -40.63 22.88
C ARG A 361 5.74 -40.74 24.24
N ASN A 362 6.67 -41.69 24.36
CA ASN A 362 7.56 -41.75 25.53
C ASN A 362 8.58 -40.62 25.47
N GLN A 363 8.97 -40.08 26.62
CA GLN A 363 10.10 -39.15 26.69
C GLN A 363 11.40 -39.86 26.29
N ILE A 364 12.28 -39.14 25.58
CA ILE A 364 13.48 -39.68 24.92
C ILE A 364 14.44 -40.37 25.92
N ASP A 365 14.41 -39.99 27.21
CA ASP A 365 15.33 -40.48 28.25
C ASP A 365 14.70 -41.45 29.28
N ARG A 366 13.42 -41.85 29.14
CA ARG A 366 12.69 -42.64 30.16
C ARG A 366 12.22 -44.03 29.73
N GLY A 367 12.75 -44.56 28.63
CA GLY A 367 12.46 -45.94 28.19
C GLY A 367 11.04 -46.13 27.63
N SER A 368 10.58 -47.38 27.53
CA SER A 368 9.32 -47.74 26.85
C SER A 368 8.10 -47.88 27.78
N GLU A 369 8.26 -47.68 29.09
CA GLU A 369 7.23 -48.00 30.09
C GLU A 369 6.10 -46.97 30.18
N GLY A 370 6.35 -45.71 29.82
CA GLY A 370 5.38 -44.61 29.98
C GLY A 370 4.04 -44.87 29.28
N THR A 371 4.05 -44.93 27.95
CA THR A 371 2.86 -45.22 27.12
C THR A 371 2.38 -46.67 27.24
N PHE A 372 3.24 -47.60 27.66
CA PHE A 372 2.85 -49.00 27.88
C PHE A 372 1.86 -49.14 29.03
N ASN A 373 2.07 -48.43 30.14
CA ASN A 373 1.22 -48.50 31.33
C ASN A 373 -0.18 -47.94 31.09
N ILE A 374 -0.33 -46.97 30.19
CA ILE A 374 -1.62 -46.33 29.85
C ILE A 374 -2.25 -46.86 28.55
N ARG A 375 -1.63 -47.84 27.88
CA ARG A 375 -2.04 -48.32 26.54
C ARG A 375 -3.52 -48.72 26.44
N THR A 376 -4.06 -49.36 27.48
CA THR A 376 -5.45 -49.84 27.48
C THR A 376 -6.43 -48.68 27.57
N LEU A 377 -6.07 -47.65 28.35
CA LEU A 377 -6.88 -46.44 28.52
C LEU A 377 -6.82 -45.56 27.26
N LEU A 378 -5.66 -45.43 26.62
CA LEU A 378 -5.50 -44.73 25.34
C LEU A 378 -6.37 -45.36 24.25
N LYS A 379 -6.38 -46.70 24.16
CA LYS A 379 -7.28 -47.42 23.23
C LYS A 379 -8.76 -47.19 23.55
N ALA A 380 -9.15 -47.19 24.83
CA ALA A 380 -10.52 -46.94 25.24
C ALA A 380 -10.99 -45.53 24.86
N GLN A 381 -10.08 -44.56 24.86
CA GLN A 381 -10.31 -43.20 24.37
C GLN A 381 -10.04 -43.03 22.86
N GLY A 382 -9.96 -44.12 22.09
CA GLY A 382 -9.90 -44.05 20.62
C GLY A 382 -8.58 -43.58 20.02
N PHE A 383 -7.47 -43.59 20.77
CA PHE A 383 -6.15 -43.36 20.20
C PHE A 383 -5.67 -44.58 19.41
N VAL A 384 -5.02 -44.32 18.27
CA VAL A 384 -4.47 -45.35 17.38
C VAL A 384 -2.95 -45.42 17.54
N TRP A 385 -2.41 -46.62 17.66
CA TRP A 385 -0.96 -46.85 17.77
C TRP A 385 -0.30 -46.92 16.39
N ASN A 386 0.76 -46.15 16.18
CA ASN A 386 1.64 -46.26 15.03
C ASN A 386 2.97 -46.91 15.46
N SER A 387 3.24 -48.13 14.97
CA SER A 387 4.42 -48.92 15.33
C SER A 387 5.73 -48.40 14.72
N GLN A 388 5.68 -47.74 13.56
CA GLN A 388 6.87 -47.17 12.89
C GLN A 388 7.35 -45.91 13.61
N ALA A 389 6.42 -45.02 13.95
CA ALA A 389 6.73 -43.77 14.63
C ALA A 389 6.83 -43.91 16.17
N LYS A 390 6.36 -45.04 16.73
CA LYS A 390 6.21 -45.29 18.17
C LYS A 390 5.36 -44.21 18.87
N ILE A 391 4.26 -43.82 18.23
CA ILE A 391 3.37 -42.73 18.67
C ILE A 391 1.93 -43.24 18.74
N TRP A 392 1.20 -42.81 19.77
CA TRP A 392 -0.25 -42.86 19.80
C TRP A 392 -0.82 -41.56 19.26
N TRP A 393 -1.84 -41.61 18.41
CA TRP A 393 -2.42 -40.39 17.87
C TRP A 393 -3.94 -40.44 17.78
N ARG A 394 -4.57 -39.27 17.87
CA ARG A 394 -6.00 -39.06 17.67
C ARG A 394 -6.26 -37.63 17.20
N THR A 395 -7.24 -37.47 16.32
CA THR A 395 -7.62 -36.16 15.76
C THR A 395 -8.97 -35.71 16.32
N TYR A 396 -9.08 -34.41 16.62
CA TYR A 396 -10.24 -33.75 17.21
C TYR A 396 -10.69 -32.59 16.33
N LEU A 397 -11.98 -32.22 16.39
CA LEU A 397 -12.48 -30.98 15.76
C LEU A 397 -12.08 -29.78 16.62
N ALA A 398 -11.46 -28.79 16.01
CA ALA A 398 -10.90 -27.64 16.71
C ALA A 398 -11.95 -26.69 17.30
N GLN A 399 -13.15 -26.62 16.72
CA GLN A 399 -14.23 -25.69 17.12
C GLN A 399 -14.61 -25.79 18.61
N ASN A 400 -14.38 -26.95 19.24
CA ASN A 400 -14.68 -27.21 20.66
C ASN A 400 -13.47 -27.77 21.44
N PHE A 401 -12.26 -27.64 20.91
CA PHE A 401 -11.07 -28.24 21.52
C PHE A 401 -10.33 -27.21 22.37
N SER A 402 -10.23 -27.48 23.68
CA SER A 402 -9.35 -26.77 24.60
C SER A 402 -8.35 -27.77 25.18
N ILE A 403 -7.08 -27.36 25.25
CA ILE A 403 -6.02 -28.17 25.86
C ILE A 403 -6.33 -28.44 27.34
N GLU A 404 -6.90 -27.47 28.06
CA GLU A 404 -7.31 -27.64 29.46
C GLU A 404 -8.42 -28.68 29.59
N THR A 405 -9.49 -28.56 28.79
CA THR A 405 -10.60 -29.52 28.78
C THR A 405 -10.14 -30.91 28.34
N PHE A 406 -9.17 -30.99 27.42
CA PHE A 406 -8.55 -32.23 27.00
C PHE A 406 -7.84 -32.93 28.16
N PHE A 407 -7.03 -32.21 28.95
CA PHE A 407 -6.38 -32.80 30.13
C PHE A 407 -7.38 -33.21 31.21
N HIS A 408 -8.42 -32.42 31.46
CA HIS A 408 -9.46 -32.75 32.44
C HIS A 408 -10.30 -33.97 32.06
N SER A 409 -10.55 -34.21 30.78
CA SER A 409 -11.32 -35.36 30.27
C SER A 409 -10.47 -36.63 30.05
N SER A 410 -9.15 -36.50 30.15
CA SER A 410 -8.21 -37.60 29.92
C SER A 410 -7.87 -38.33 31.22
N GLU A 411 -8.70 -39.28 31.64
CA GLU A 411 -8.52 -40.04 32.89
C GLU A 411 -7.14 -40.73 33.01
N TRP A 412 -6.54 -41.10 31.88
CA TRP A 412 -5.20 -41.69 31.84
C TRP A 412 -4.07 -40.72 32.19
N CYS A 413 -4.30 -39.40 32.15
CA CYS A 413 -3.29 -38.42 32.52
C CYS A 413 -2.83 -38.63 33.95
N ASN A 414 -3.74 -38.91 34.89
CA ASN A 414 -3.43 -39.14 36.30
C ASN A 414 -2.52 -40.35 36.55
N CYS A 415 -2.55 -41.35 35.65
CA CYS A 415 -1.75 -42.57 35.74
C CYS A 415 -0.51 -42.53 34.83
N ALA A 416 -0.31 -41.44 34.08
CA ALA A 416 0.78 -41.30 33.13
C ALA A 416 2.03 -40.73 33.79
N HIS A 417 3.18 -41.28 33.39
CA HIS A 417 4.49 -40.84 33.84
C HIS A 417 5.51 -41.04 32.72
N GLY A 418 6.38 -40.06 32.48
CA GLY A 418 7.44 -40.17 31.48
C GLY A 418 6.95 -40.12 30.03
N ILE A 419 5.84 -39.41 29.76
CA ILE A 419 5.32 -39.23 28.40
C ILE A 419 5.38 -37.78 27.95
N GLU A 420 5.32 -37.59 26.64
CA GLU A 420 5.23 -36.29 25.97
C GLU A 420 4.02 -36.27 25.04
N ILE A 421 3.32 -35.14 25.03
CA ILE A 421 2.11 -34.89 24.27
C ILE A 421 2.36 -33.69 23.39
N GLN A 422 2.17 -33.88 22.10
CA GLN A 422 2.32 -32.87 21.07
C GLN A 422 0.95 -32.63 20.42
N PHE A 423 0.56 -31.36 20.31
CA PHE A 423 -0.65 -30.92 19.64
C PHE A 423 -0.24 -30.31 18.31
N ASP A 424 -0.71 -30.90 17.22
CA ASP A 424 -0.44 -30.42 15.86
C ASP A 424 -1.72 -29.92 15.20
N ASP A 425 -1.59 -28.94 14.31
CA ASP A 425 -2.68 -28.55 13.41
C ASP A 425 -2.86 -29.58 12.27
N GLU A 426 -3.82 -29.31 11.39
CA GLU A 426 -4.13 -30.12 10.21
C GLU A 426 -3.00 -30.18 9.16
N LEU A 427 -1.95 -29.38 9.34
CA LEU A 427 -0.76 -29.32 8.49
C LEU A 427 0.48 -29.92 9.18
N GLU A 428 0.28 -30.59 10.33
CA GLU A 428 1.34 -31.12 11.19
C GLU A 428 2.26 -30.07 11.82
N THR A 429 1.81 -28.82 11.89
CA THR A 429 2.54 -27.75 12.59
C THR A 429 2.30 -27.89 14.10
N MET A 430 3.37 -27.91 14.88
CA MET A 430 3.29 -27.99 16.34
C MET A 430 2.66 -26.72 16.93
N ILE A 431 1.46 -26.89 17.49
CA ILE A 431 0.71 -25.86 18.20
C ILE A 431 1.20 -25.75 19.64
N ALA A 432 1.34 -26.89 20.32
CA ALA A 432 1.80 -26.94 21.70
C ALA A 432 2.43 -28.28 22.04
N MET A 433 3.26 -28.31 23.08
CA MET A 433 3.91 -29.52 23.58
C MET A 433 3.97 -29.51 25.11
N TYR A 434 3.61 -30.66 25.70
CA TYR A 434 3.55 -30.87 27.14
C TYR A 434 4.26 -32.17 27.52
N ARG A 435 4.87 -32.22 28.71
CA ARG A 435 5.33 -33.46 29.35
C ARG A 435 4.44 -33.82 30.52
N ILE A 436 4.12 -35.10 30.67
CA ILE A 436 3.44 -35.60 31.87
C ILE A 436 4.39 -36.45 32.69
N ASP A 437 4.60 -36.02 33.94
CA ASP A 437 5.34 -36.73 34.96
C ASP A 437 4.50 -36.81 36.23
N ASN A 438 4.34 -38.01 36.79
CA ASN A 438 3.51 -38.27 37.99
C ASN A 438 2.08 -37.70 37.86
N GLY A 439 1.51 -37.80 36.67
CA GLY A 439 0.18 -37.31 36.35
C GLY A 439 0.01 -35.79 36.29
N GLN A 440 1.10 -35.02 36.30
CA GLN A 440 1.07 -33.57 36.19
C GLN A 440 1.58 -33.12 34.80
N PRO A 441 0.76 -32.41 34.00
CA PRO A 441 1.20 -31.84 32.73
C PRO A 441 2.05 -30.58 32.95
N SER A 442 3.19 -30.52 32.27
CA SER A 442 4.12 -29.39 32.25
C SER A 442 4.27 -28.86 30.83
N CYS A 443 4.00 -27.58 30.62
CA CYS A 443 4.08 -26.95 29.30
C CYS A 443 5.55 -26.72 28.89
N ILE A 444 5.89 -27.06 27.64
CA ILE A 444 7.23 -26.88 27.07
C ILE A 444 7.20 -25.84 25.96
N ILE A 445 6.20 -25.92 25.08
CA ILE A 445 5.98 -24.98 23.98
C ILE A 445 4.48 -24.71 23.91
N ASN A 446 4.10 -23.44 23.79
CA ASN A 446 2.72 -23.05 23.54
C ASN A 446 2.68 -21.89 22.54
N ASN A 447 2.35 -22.20 21.29
CA ASN A 447 2.26 -21.24 20.19
C ASN A 447 0.84 -20.67 20.04
N LEU A 448 -0.06 -20.90 21.01
CA LEU A 448 -1.43 -20.34 21.06
C LEU A 448 -1.51 -18.96 21.77
N LEU A 449 -0.44 -18.17 21.74
CA LEU A 449 -0.41 -16.82 22.31
C LEU A 449 -0.51 -15.74 21.25
#